data_AF-A0A2A2PFT5-F1
#
_entry.id   AF-A0A2A2PFT5-F1
#
_cell.length_a   1.000
_cell.length_b   1.000
_cell.length_c   1.000
_cell.angle_alpha   90.00
_cell.angle_beta   90.00
_cell.angle_gamma   90.00
#
_symmetry.space_group_name_H-M   'P 1'
#
loop_
_entity.id
_entity.type
_entity.pdbx_description
1 polymer ?
#
loop_
_entity_poly.entity_id
_entity_poly.type
_entity_poly.pdbx_seq_one_letter_code
_entity_poly.pdbx_strand_id
1 'polypeptide(L)'
;MRTFDLIRDAVLPDFRERVAEYLVQYENVLLDKAITDVQLKRDTANQLRGYLRGLNTTRVLGMAYWEELDRRVVDTWLAPQS
;
A
#
# COMPACT_ATOMS: atom_id res chain seq x y z
N MET A 1 -4.30 -8.64 4.99
CA MET A 1 -5.63 -8.03 4.80
C MET A 1 -5.69 -6.61 5.37
N ARG A 2 -5.52 -6.39 6.68
CA ARG A 2 -5.72 -5.06 7.32
C ARG A 2 -5.07 -3.84 6.64
N THR A 3 -3.89 -3.95 6.03
CA THR A 3 -3.20 -2.77 5.46
C THR A 3 -4.01 -2.14 4.32
N PHE A 4 -4.56 -2.94 3.41
CA PHE A 4 -5.31 -2.39 2.26
C PHE A 4 -6.67 -1.81 2.65
N ASP A 5 -7.35 -2.42 3.62
CA ASP A 5 -8.58 -1.89 4.18
C ASP A 5 -8.34 -0.51 4.82
N LEU A 6 -7.26 -0.36 5.58
CA LEU A 6 -6.89 0.93 6.17
C LEU A 6 -6.52 1.99 5.14
N ILE A 7 -5.89 1.62 4.02
CA ILE A 7 -5.64 2.57 2.94
C ILE A 7 -6.97 3.09 2.39
N ARG A 8 -7.94 2.21 2.13
CA ARG A 8 -9.26 2.59 1.61
C ARG A 8 -10.03 3.49 2.59
N ASP A 9 -9.95 3.21 3.89
CA ASP A 9 -10.61 4.01 4.92
C ASP A 9 -9.99 5.41 5.07
N ALA A 10 -8.67 5.51 4.97
CA ALA A 10 -7.91 6.75 5.14
C ALA A 10 -8.00 7.71 3.94
N VAL A 11 -8.40 7.21 2.78
CA VAL A 11 -8.56 7.99 1.54
C VAL A 11 -9.87 8.79 1.58
N LEU A 12 -9.80 10.03 1.07
CA LEU A 12 -10.97 10.90 0.93
C LEU A 12 -12.10 10.22 0.13
N PRO A 13 -13.38 10.36 0.54
CA PRO A 13 -14.51 9.65 -0.05
C PRO A 13 -14.57 9.71 -1.58
N ASP A 14 -14.37 10.89 -2.16
CA ASP A 14 -14.43 11.14 -3.61
C ASP A 14 -13.39 10.35 -4.43
N PHE A 15 -12.33 9.85 -3.78
CA PHE A 15 -11.25 9.12 -4.43
C PHE A 15 -11.25 7.62 -4.13
N ARG A 16 -12.12 7.14 -3.23
CA ARG A 16 -12.07 5.76 -2.72
C ARG A 16 -12.24 4.70 -3.80
N GLU A 17 -13.21 4.88 -4.70
CA GLU A 17 -13.49 3.93 -5.78
C GLU A 17 -12.26 3.77 -6.68
N ARG A 18 -11.77 4.89 -7.22
CA ARG A 18 -10.57 4.91 -8.07
C ARG A 18 -9.36 4.32 -7.34
N VAL A 19 -9.10 4.71 -6.10
CA VAL A 19 -7.97 4.16 -5.34
C VAL A 19 -8.15 2.66 -5.13
N ALA A 20 -9.35 2.18 -4.82
CA ALA A 20 -9.62 0.76 -4.65
C ALA A 20 -9.31 -0.04 -5.92
N GLU A 21 -9.68 0.46 -7.11
CA GLU A 21 -9.33 -0.18 -8.38
C GLU A 21 -7.82 -0.29 -8.59
N TYR A 22 -7.06 0.77 -8.28
CA TYR A 22 -5.60 0.72 -8.36
C TYR A 22 -4.98 -0.21 -7.32
N LEU A 23 -5.54 -0.28 -6.10
CA LEU A 23 -5.01 -1.11 -5.03
C LEU A 23 -5.05 -2.61 -5.34
N VAL A 24 -6.03 -3.06 -6.13
CA VAL A 24 -6.15 -4.46 -6.58
C VAL A 24 -4.86 -4.98 -7.20
N GLN A 25 -4.14 -4.14 -7.96
CA GLN A 25 -2.88 -4.53 -8.61
C GLN A 25 -1.78 -4.88 -7.60
N TYR A 26 -1.70 -4.12 -6.51
CA TYR A 26 -0.76 -4.39 -5.43
C TYR A 26 -1.21 -5.57 -4.57
N GLU A 27 -2.51 -5.68 -4.28
CA GLU A 27 -3.08 -6.78 -3.49
C GLU A 27 -2.85 -8.14 -4.12
N ASN A 28 -3.08 -8.24 -5.44
CA ASN A 28 -2.90 -9.47 -6.20
C ASN A 28 -1.46 -10.00 -6.15
N VAL A 29 -0.47 -9.14 -5.86
CA VAL A 29 0.93 -9.56 -5.72
C VAL A 29 1.32 -9.74 -4.25
N LEU A 30 0.97 -8.78 -3.41
CA LEU A 30 1.43 -8.72 -2.02
C LEU A 30 0.68 -9.68 -1.09
N LEU A 31 -0.57 -10.03 -1.41
CA LEU A 31 -1.39 -10.93 -0.61
C LEU A 31 -1.52 -12.33 -1.21
N ASP A 32 -1.09 -12.54 -2.46
CA ASP A 32 -1.10 -13.86 -3.07
C ASP A 32 -0.02 -14.76 -2.45
N LYS A 33 -0.46 -15.92 -1.94
CA LYS A 33 0.39 -16.93 -1.33
C LYS A 33 1.10 -17.79 -2.36
N ALA A 34 0.59 -17.87 -3.60
CA ALA A 34 1.21 -18.59 -4.70
C ALA A 34 2.47 -17.87 -5.22
N ILE A 35 2.55 -16.54 -5.05
CA ILE A 35 3.72 -15.76 -5.42
C ILE A 35 4.80 -15.92 -4.34
N THR A 36 5.84 -16.69 -4.65
CA THR A 36 7.01 -16.90 -3.78
C THR A 36 8.20 -16.04 -4.15
N ASP A 37 8.11 -15.27 -5.25
CA ASP A 37 9.17 -14.36 -5.67
C ASP A 37 9.27 -13.18 -4.69
N VAL A 38 10.35 -13.21 -3.90
CA VAL A 38 10.64 -12.21 -2.88
C VAL A 38 10.99 -10.86 -3.51
N GLN A 39 11.69 -10.84 -4.64
CA GLN A 39 12.09 -9.60 -5.28
C GLN A 39 10.88 -8.89 -5.88
N LEU A 40 10.01 -9.64 -6.57
CA LEU A 40 8.73 -9.11 -7.06
C LEU A 40 7.91 -8.47 -5.92
N LYS A 41 7.75 -9.18 -4.79
CA LYS A 41 7.02 -8.65 -3.63
C LYS A 41 7.67 -7.37 -3.06
N ARG A 42 9.00 -7.32 -2.99
CA ARG A 42 9.72 -6.12 -2.53
C ARG A 42 9.55 -4.94 -3.49
N ASP A 43 9.62 -5.17 -4.79
CA ASP A 43 9.44 -4.14 -5.80
C ASP A 43 8.02 -3.59 -5.78
N THR A 44 7.01 -4.46 -5.71
CA THR A 44 5.61 -4.06 -5.57
C THR A 44 5.36 -3.28 -4.28
N ALA A 45 5.95 -3.68 -3.15
CA ALA A 45 5.81 -2.94 -1.89
C ALA A 45 6.43 -1.54 -1.97
N ASN A 46 7.58 -1.38 -2.64
CA ASN A 46 8.15 -0.05 -2.87
C ASN A 46 7.29 0.81 -3.80
N GLN A 47 6.69 0.23 -4.83
CA GLN A 47 5.74 0.93 -5.69
C GLN A 47 4.52 1.42 -4.90
N LEU A 48 3.96 0.59 -4.02
CA LEU A 48 2.85 0.97 -3.15
C LEU A 48 3.24 2.16 -2.25
N ARG A 49 4.44 2.19 -1.67
CA ARG A 49 4.93 3.34 -0.89
C ARG A 49 5.00 4.62 -1.72
N GLY A 50 5.49 4.52 -2.95
CA GLY A 50 5.52 5.63 -3.91
C GLY A 50 4.12 6.16 -4.19
N TYR A 51 3.15 5.27 -4.39
CA TYR A 51 1.75 5.63 -4.60
C TYR A 51 1.13 6.33 -3.39
N LEU A 52 1.30 5.78 -2.18
CA LEU A 52 0.82 6.40 -0.94
C LEU A 52 1.40 7.79 -0.72
N ARG A 53 2.69 7.99 -1.03
CA ARG A 53 3.31 9.32 -1.02
C ARG A 53 2.65 10.27 -2.01
N GLY A 54 2.36 9.79 -3.23
CA GLY A 54 1.64 10.58 -4.25
C GLY A 54 0.24 11.01 -3.79
N LEU A 55 -0.51 10.11 -3.15
CA LEU A 55 -1.81 10.43 -2.55
C LEU A 55 -1.68 11.49 -1.45
N ASN A 56 -0.62 11.43 -0.64
CA ASN A 56 -0.38 12.44 0.38
C ASN A 56 -0.03 13.82 -0.22
N THR A 57 0.86 13.87 -1.20
CA THR A 57 1.24 15.14 -1.85
C THR A 57 0.08 15.81 -2.58
N THR A 58 -0.86 15.01 -3.08
CA THR A 58 -2.09 15.49 -3.73
C THR A 58 -3.24 15.71 -2.74
N ARG A 59 -2.99 15.54 -1.43
CA ARG A 59 -3.95 15.72 -0.33
C ARG A 59 -5.16 14.79 -0.36
N VAL A 60 -5.06 13.66 -1.07
CA VAL A 60 -6.05 12.57 -1.07
C VAL A 60 -5.93 11.69 0.19
N LEU A 61 -4.73 11.66 0.79
CA LEU A 61 -4.40 10.94 2.03
C LEU A 61 -3.78 11.91 3.06
N GLY A 62 -4.29 11.91 4.29
CA GLY A 62 -3.75 12.72 5.38
C GLY A 62 -2.33 12.30 5.80
N MET A 63 -1.51 13.24 6.28
CA MET A 63 -0.11 13.00 6.65
C MET A 63 0.04 11.92 7.74
N ALA A 64 -0.77 11.97 8.80
CA ALA A 64 -0.71 10.99 9.87
C ALA A 64 -1.01 9.56 9.38
N TYR A 65 -2.01 9.41 8.50
CA TYR A 65 -2.30 8.12 7.88
C TYR A 65 -1.18 7.68 6.95
N TRP A 66 -0.59 8.60 6.17
CA TRP A 66 0.55 8.28 5.33
C TRP A 66 1.72 7.71 6.13
N GLU A 67 2.10 8.33 7.26
CA GLU A 67 3.20 7.84 8.11
C GLU A 67 2.93 6.43 8.68
N GLU A 68 1.71 6.18 9.16
CA GLU A 68 1.33 4.85 9.67
C GLU A 68 1.36 3.80 8.54
N LEU A 69 0.78 4.14 7.39
CA LEU A 69 0.69 3.22 6.25
C LEU A 69 2.07 2.92 5.65
N ASP A 70 2.94 3.93 5.52
CA ASP A 70 4.32 3.73 5.06
C ASP A 70 5.07 2.77 5.99
N ARG A 71 4.97 2.97 7.30
CA ARG A 71 5.57 2.08 8.31
C ARG A 71 5.04 0.66 8.18
N ARG A 72 3.73 0.48 8.07
CA ARG A 72 3.11 -0.85 7.91
C ARG A 72 3.60 -1.56 6.66
N VAL A 73 3.74 -0.86 5.54
CA VAL A 73 4.26 -1.45 4.30
C VAL A 73 5.71 -1.90 4.49
N VAL A 74 6.52 -1.08 5.14
CA VAL A 74 7.91 -1.43 5.47
C VAL A 74 7.97 -2.68 6.36
N ASP A 75 7.26 -2.66 7.48
CA ASP A 75 7.29 -3.74 8.48
C ASP A 75 6.77 -5.08 7.93
N THR A 76 5.80 -5.02 7.01
CA THR A 76 5.16 -6.23 6.48
C THR A 76 5.95 -6.87 5.34
N TRP A 77 6.49 -6.07 4.41
CA TRP A 77 7.03 -6.60 3.14
C TRP A 77 8.48 -6.21 2.83
N LEU A 78 9.04 -5.21 3.51
CA LEU A 78 10.39 -4.72 3.22
C LEU A 78 11.39 -4.99 4.35
N ALA A 79 10.89 -5.25 5.56
CA ALA A 79 11.72 -5.66 6.69
C ALA A 79 12.63 -6.84 6.29
N PRO A 80 13.92 -6.81 6.68
CA PRO A 80 14.81 -7.92 6.39
C PRO A 80 14.25 -9.19 7.04
N GLN A 81 13.98 -10.21 6.22
CA GLN A 81 13.68 -11.55 6.72
C GLN A 81 14.96 -12.05 7.40
N SER A 82 14.94 -12.06 8.72
CA SER A 82 16.05 -12.56 9.55
C SER A 82 16.11 -14.07 9.52
#